data_AF-A0A7L9C335-F1
#
_entry.id   AF-A0A7L9C335-F1
#
_cell.length_a   1.000
_cell.length_b   1.000
_cell.length_c   1.000
_cell.angle_alpha   90.00
_cell.angle_beta   90.00
_cell.angle_gamma   90.00
#
_symmetry.space_group_name_H-M   'P 1'
#
loop_
_entity.id
_entity.type
_entity.pdbx_description
1 polymer ?
#
loop_
_entity_poly.entity_id
_entity_poly.type
_entity_poly.pdbx_seq_one_letter_code
_entity_poly.pdbx_strand_id
1 'polypeptide(L)'
;MAKIQITSDENIREALRRFKKMCDKEGIINQSKRIAYFEKPSEKKRREESRRIKNIKRAQKLGISGLASPTRTQKNTYSKNTYSKYSSF
;
A
#
# COMPACT_ATOMS: atom_id res chain seq x y z
N MET A 1 -12.92 -5.84 -8.32
CA MET A 1 -13.22 -5.50 -9.74
C MET A 1 -14.33 -4.46 -9.73
N ALA A 2 -14.13 -3.31 -10.37
CA ALA A 2 -15.16 -2.28 -10.41
C ALA A 2 -16.27 -2.67 -11.40
N LYS A 3 -17.48 -2.92 -10.89
CA LYS A 3 -18.71 -3.11 -11.67
C LYS A 3 -19.74 -2.10 -11.20
N ILE A 4 -20.36 -1.37 -12.13
CA ILE A 4 -21.57 -0.58 -11.87
C ILE A 4 -22.77 -1.26 -12.53
N GLN A 5 -23.96 -1.07 -11.97
CA GLN A 5 -25.22 -1.32 -12.68
C GLN A 5 -25.89 0.04 -12.87
N ILE A 6 -26.39 0.25 -14.09
CA ILE A 6 -27.08 1.46 -14.50
C ILE A 6 -28.57 1.14 -14.41
N THR A 7 -29.32 1.94 -13.66
CA THR A 7 -30.78 1.86 -13.59
C THR A 7 -31.36 2.75 -14.69
N SER A 8 -32.54 2.40 -15.21
CA SER A 8 -33.25 3.10 -16.29
C SER A 8 -33.34 4.62 -16.11
N ASP A 9 -33.44 5.07 -14.86
CA ASP A 9 -33.68 6.47 -14.49
C ASP A 9 -32.40 7.31 -14.34
N GLU A 10 -31.20 6.71 -14.49
CA GLU A 10 -29.93 7.42 -14.32
C GLU A 10 -29.37 7.94 -15.65
N ASN A 11 -28.98 9.22 -15.67
CA ASN A 11 -28.22 9.79 -16.78
C ASN A 11 -26.83 9.12 -16.90
N ILE A 12 -26.48 8.64 -18.09
CA ILE A 12 -25.19 7.97 -18.42
C ILE A 12 -23.97 8.75 -17.90
N ARG A 13 -24.02 10.09 -17.89
CA ARG A 13 -22.93 10.93 -17.36
C ARG A 13 -22.67 10.72 -15.87
N GLU A 14 -23.71 10.45 -15.08
CA GLU A 14 -23.60 10.18 -13.65
C GLU A 14 -23.09 8.78 -13.38
N ALA A 15 -23.56 7.79 -14.14
CA ALA A 15 -23.05 6.42 -14.12
C ALA A 15 -21.53 6.38 -14.33
N LEU A 16 -21.03 7.08 -15.36
CA LEU A 16 -19.58 7.21 -15.63
C LEU A 16 -18.82 7.90 -14.48
N ARG A 17 -19.41 8.90 -13.84
CA ARG A 17 -18.83 9.58 -12.66
C ARG A 17 -18.74 8.64 -11.46
N ARG A 18 -19.75 7.80 -11.23
CA ARG A 18 -19.74 6.75 -10.18
C ARG A 18 -18.69 5.68 -10.49
N PHE A 19 -18.62 5.20 -11.74
CA PHE A 19 -17.62 4.23 -12.18
C PHE A 19 -16.18 4.74 -12.00
N LYS A 20 -15.89 6.00 -12.38
CA LYS A 20 -14.57 6.61 -12.16
C LYS A 20 -14.22 6.63 -10.66
N LYS A 21 -15.13 7.11 -9.79
CA LYS A 21 -14.93 7.09 -8.33
C LYS A 21 -14.66 5.68 -7.79
N MET A 22 -15.31 4.65 -8.33
CA MET A 22 -15.03 3.26 -7.96
C MET A 22 -13.64 2.81 -8.42
N CYS A 23 -13.23 3.13 -9.65
CA CYS A 23 -11.88 2.82 -10.15
C CYS A 23 -10.77 3.51 -9.34
N ASP A 24 -11.02 4.75 -8.89
CA ASP A 24 -10.12 5.51 -8.02
C ASP A 24 -10.07 4.90 -6.60
N LYS A 25 -11.22 4.49 -6.04
CA LYS A 25 -11.32 3.84 -4.71
C LYS A 25 -10.63 2.47 -4.68
N GLU A 26 -10.88 1.64 -5.69
CA GLU A 26 -10.21 0.34 -5.89
C GLU A 26 -8.72 0.51 -6.25
N GLY A 27 -8.29 1.72 -6.63
CA GLY A 27 -6.92 2.04 -6.97
C GLY A 27 -6.43 1.38 -8.28
N ILE A 28 -7.34 0.91 -9.14
CA ILE A 28 -7.04 0.13 -10.36
C ILE A 28 -6.04 0.88 -11.26
N ILE A 29 -6.25 2.17 -11.47
CA ILE A 29 -5.38 3.05 -12.28
C ILE A 29 -3.97 3.14 -11.66
N ASN A 30 -3.89 3.27 -10.32
CA ASN A 30 -2.63 3.34 -9.59
C ASN A 30 -1.91 1.98 -9.47
N GLN A 31 -2.64 0.88 -9.61
CA GLN A 31 -2.06 -0.45 -9.74
C GLN A 31 -1.51 -0.68 -11.14
N SER A 32 -2.28 -0.37 -12.19
CA SER A 32 -1.85 -0.44 -13.58
C SER A 32 -0.53 0.33 -13.81
N LYS A 33 -0.47 1.60 -13.40
CA LYS A 33 0.77 2.43 -13.47
C LYS A 33 1.96 1.87 -12.68
N ARG A 34 1.72 1.02 -11.68
CA ARG A 34 2.77 0.41 -10.83
C ARG A 34 3.29 -0.93 -11.39
N ILE A 35 2.49 -1.64 -12.18
CA ILE A 35 2.88 -2.91 -12.82
C ILE A 35 3.40 -2.72 -14.26
N ALA A 36 3.25 -1.51 -14.83
CA ALA A 36 3.66 -1.17 -16.19
C ALA A 36 5.17 -1.29 -16.45
N TYR A 37 6.00 -1.36 -15.40
CA TYR A 37 7.45 -1.56 -15.49
C TYR A 37 7.93 -2.49 -14.38
N PHE A 38 9.05 -3.16 -14.60
CA PHE A 38 9.69 -3.96 -13.56
C PHE A 38 10.21 -3.04 -12.43
N GLU A 39 9.93 -3.42 -11.19
CA GLU A 39 10.39 -2.72 -10.00
C GLU A 39 11.14 -3.69 -9.08
N LYS A 40 12.39 -3.33 -8.73
CA LYS A 40 13.25 -4.16 -7.87
C LYS A 40 12.56 -4.48 -6.53
N PRO A 41 12.64 -5.71 -6.00
CA PRO A 41 11.96 -6.08 -4.75
C PRO A 41 12.32 -5.21 -3.52
N SER A 42 13.52 -4.61 -3.48
CA SER A 42 13.90 -3.65 -2.45
C SER A 42 13.11 -2.35 -2.53
N GLU A 43 12.94 -1.82 -3.75
CA GLU A 43 12.16 -0.62 -4.02
C GLU A 43 10.69 -0.85 -3.73
N LYS A 44 10.16 -2.02 -4.10
CA LYS A 44 8.79 -2.41 -3.76
C LYS A 44 8.52 -2.34 -2.25
N LYS A 45 9.41 -2.91 -1.44
CA LYS A 45 9.35 -2.86 0.04
C LYS A 45 9.47 -1.42 0.56
N ARG A 46 10.45 -0.64 0.08
CA ARG A 46 10.66 0.78 0.45
C ARG A 46 9.43 1.64 0.17
N ARG A 47 8.80 1.41 -0.99
CA ARG A 47 7.64 2.11 -1.55
C ARG A 47 6.30 1.49 -1.08
N GLU A 48 6.32 0.50 -0.20
CA GLU A 48 5.18 0.03 0.60
C GLU A 48 5.22 0.59 2.02
N GLU A 49 6.38 0.52 2.68
CA GLU A 49 6.60 1.10 4.02
C GLU A 49 6.38 2.62 4.01
N SER A 50 6.90 3.33 3.01
CA SER A 50 6.66 4.77 2.83
C SER A 50 5.17 5.12 2.67
N ARG A 51 4.37 4.24 2.05
CA ARG A 51 2.92 4.41 1.91
C ARG A 51 2.21 4.19 3.25
N ARG A 52 2.59 3.14 3.98
CA ARG A 52 2.08 2.84 5.32
C ARG A 52 2.32 3.99 6.29
N ILE A 53 3.55 4.51 6.38
CA ILE A 53 3.89 5.65 7.25
C ILE A 53 3.07 6.89 6.88
N LYS A 54 2.92 7.21 5.58
CA LYS A 54 2.08 8.32 5.13
C LYS A 54 0.60 8.14 5.52
N ASN A 55 0.06 6.93 5.41
CA ASN A 55 -1.32 6.62 5.80
C ASN A 55 -1.52 6.78 7.32
N ILE A 56 -0.60 6.28 8.14
CA ILE A 56 -0.62 6.42 9.60
C ILE A 56 -0.59 7.90 10.00
N LYS A 57 0.37 8.68 9.46
CA LYS A 57 0.46 10.13 9.72
C LYS A 57 -0.80 10.89 9.29
N ARG A 58 -1.45 10.47 8.19
CA ARG A 58 -2.72 11.05 7.74
C ARG A 58 -3.88 10.71 8.68
N ALA A 59 -3.97 9.46 9.16
CA ALA A 59 -5.00 9.04 10.11
C ALA A 59 -4.87 9.78 11.46
N GLN A 60 -3.64 9.91 11.96
CA GLN A 60 -3.32 10.69 13.16
C GLN A 60 -3.73 12.17 13.00
N LYS A 61 -3.38 12.82 11.89
CA LYS A 61 -3.78 14.21 11.62
C LYS A 61 -5.31 14.40 11.54
N LEU A 62 -6.05 13.37 11.15
CA LEU A 62 -7.51 13.40 11.03
C LEU A 62 -8.24 12.99 12.33
N GLY A 63 -7.52 12.70 13.41
CA GLY A 63 -8.12 12.32 14.71
C GLY A 63 -8.82 10.95 14.70
N ILE A 64 -8.61 10.11 13.68
CA ILE A 64 -9.31 8.82 13.54
C ILE A 64 -8.59 7.76 14.38
N SER A 65 -8.84 7.77 15.69
CA SER A 65 -8.37 6.75 16.64
C SER A 65 -9.20 5.47 16.51
N GLY A 66 -8.81 4.55 15.61
CA GLY A 66 -9.50 3.25 15.54
C GLY A 66 -8.99 2.20 14.55
N LEU A 67 -8.34 2.57 13.44
CA LEU A 67 -8.05 1.60 12.35
C LEU A 67 -6.61 1.67 11.82
N ALA A 68 -5.63 1.36 12.66
CA ALA A 68 -4.27 1.02 12.23
C ALA A 68 -3.46 0.27 13.31
N SER A 69 -3.81 -0.99 13.60
CA SER A 69 -2.87 -1.94 14.23
C SER A 69 -2.20 -2.79 13.15
N PRO A 70 -1.09 -2.35 12.55
CA PRO A 70 -0.40 -3.15 11.54
C PRO A 70 0.32 -4.33 12.22
N THR A 71 -0.03 -5.54 11.80
CA THR A 71 0.65 -6.77 12.26
C THR A 71 2.15 -6.66 11.98
N ARG A 72 2.95 -6.71 13.05
CA ARG A 72 4.41 -6.60 13.01
C ARG A 72 4.98 -7.93 12.51
N THR A 73 5.13 -8.09 11.20
CA THR A 73 5.92 -9.19 10.64
C THR A 73 7.35 -9.08 11.16
N GLN A 74 7.74 -10.00 12.04
CA GLN A 74 9.11 -10.06 12.55
C GLN A 74 10.04 -10.43 11.39
N LYS A 75 11.01 -9.56 11.12
CA LYS A 75 12.10 -9.88 10.18
C LYS A 75 13.17 -10.59 11.00
N ASN A 76 13.39 -11.88 10.75
CA ASN A 76 14.57 -12.57 11.28
C ASN A 76 15.82 -11.84 10.75
N THR A 77 16.47 -11.07 11.62
CA THR A 77 17.81 -10.56 11.39
C THR A 77 18.77 -11.70 11.61
N TYR A 78 19.55 -12.05 10.59
CA TYR A 78 20.71 -12.95 10.73
C TYR A 78 21.54 -12.52 11.95
N SER A 79 21.65 -13.40 12.94
CA SER A 79 22.57 -13.19 14.06
C SER A 79 23.98 -13.27 13.50
N LYS A 80 24.60 -12.12 13.23
CA LYS A 80 26.03 -12.02 12.99
C LYS A 80 26.73 -12.14 14.34
N ASN A 81 26.81 -13.36 14.86
CA ASN A 81 27.68 -13.63 15.99
C ASN A 81 29.13 -13.31 15.59
N THR A 82 29.88 -12.74 16.52
CA THR A 82 31.03 -11.90 16.21
C THR A 82 32.27 -12.68 15.81
N TYR A 83 33.17 -12.01 15.08
CA TYR A 83 34.56 -12.45 14.96
C TYR A 83 35.21 -12.42 16.35
N SER A 84 35.26 -13.57 17.01
CA SER A 84 36.11 -13.83 18.17
C SER A 84 36.88 -15.12 17.93
N LYS A 85 37.89 -15.04 17.04
CA LYS A 85 38.78 -16.16 16.72
C LYS A 85 40.24 -15.76 16.45
N TYR A 86 40.60 -14.52 16.76
CA TYR A 86 41.95 -13.96 16.66
C TYR A 86 42.22 -13.07 17.88
N SER A 87 42.39 -13.71 19.03
CA SER A 87 42.80 -13.06 20.29
C SER A 87 43.56 -14.07 21.16
N SER A 88 44.60 -14.67 20.58
CA SER A 88 45.50 -15.62 21.25
C SER A 88 46.86 -15.60 20.53
N PHE A 89 47.56 -14.48 20.70
CA PHE A 89 49.01 -14.32 20.61
C PHE A 89 49.41 -13.34 21.72
#